data_AF-A0ABD0PMY1-F1
#
_entry.id   AF-A0ABD0PMY1-F1
#
_cell.length_a   1.000
_cell.length_b   1.000
_cell.length_c   1.000
_cell.angle_alpha   90.00
_cell.angle_beta   90.00
_cell.angle_gamma   90.00
#
_symmetry.space_group_name_H-M   'P 1'
#
loop_
_entity.id
_entity.type
_entity.pdbx_description
1 polymer ?
#
loop_
_entity_poly.entity_id
_entity_poly.type
_entity_poly.pdbx_seq_one_letter_code
_entity_poly.pdbx_strand_id
1 'polypeptide(L)' 'MFLALGNERANQFWAANIPPSEALNLNSSSEERRRFITAKYREGKYRRYHPLFGNQRELNN' A
#
# COMPACT_ATOMS: atom_id res chain seq x y z
N MET A 1 15.08 -4.03 -11.67
CA MET A 1 13.87 -4.11 -10.80
C MET A 1 12.89 -2.95 -11.05
N PHE A 2 13.35 -1.68 -11.03
CA PHE A 2 12.49 -0.53 -11.34
C PHE A 2 11.83 -0.58 -12.73
N LEU A 3 12.56 -0.98 -13.78
CA LEU A 3 12.02 -1.12 -15.13
C LEU A 3 11.02 -2.29 -15.28
N ALA A 4 11.14 -3.33 -14.43
CA ALA A 4 10.34 -4.55 -14.54
C ALA A 4 9.02 -4.48 -13.76
N LEU A 5 9.00 -3.76 -12.64
CA LEU A 5 7.79 -3.57 -11.83
C LEU A 5 7.11 -2.23 -12.15
N GLY A 6 7.88 -1.14 -12.22
CA GLY A 6 7.34 0.20 -12.33
C GLY A 6 6.44 0.59 -11.15
N ASN A 7 6.04 1.85 -11.11
CA ASN A 7 5.15 2.33 -10.04
C ASN A 7 3.73 1.80 -10.19
N GLU A 8 3.27 1.50 -11.40
CA GLU A 8 1.93 1.01 -11.64
C GLU A 8 1.68 -0.34 -10.94
N ARG A 9 2.52 -1.35 -11.19
CA ARG A 9 2.38 -2.67 -10.55
C ARG A 9 2.64 -2.59 -9.05
N ALA A 10 3.60 -1.76 -8.63
CA ALA A 10 3.84 -1.54 -7.20
C ALA A 10 2.60 -0.96 -6.50
N ASN A 11 1.88 -0.04 -7.15
CA ASN A 11 0.66 0.56 -6.62
C ASN A 11 -0.52 -0.41 -6.58
N GLN A 12 -0.63 -1.35 -7.54
CA GLN A 12 -1.65 -2.41 -7.50
C GLN A 12 -1.55 -3.30 -6.25
N PHE A 13 -0.37 -3.36 -5.62
CA PHE A 13 -0.19 -4.07 -4.36
C PHE A 13 -0.17 -3.11 -3.16
N TRP A 14 0.79 -2.18 -3.07
CA TRP A 14 1.02 -1.35 -1.89
C TRP A 14 0.05 -0.18 -1.71
N ALA A 15 -0.74 0.14 -2.73
CA ALA A 15 -1.68 1.26 -2.75
C ALA A 15 -3.11 0.83 -3.15
N ALA A 16 -3.40 -0.47 -3.09
CA ALA A 16 -4.67 -1.03 -3.54
C ALA A 16 -5.89 -0.49 -2.78
N ASN A 17 -5.69 -0.17 -1.49
CA ASN A 17 -6.78 0.18 -0.57
C ASN A 17 -6.59 1.57 0.07
N ILE A 18 -6.05 2.55 -0.66
CA ILE A 18 -5.92 3.93 -0.15
C ILE A 18 -7.31 4.59 -0.13
N PRO A 19 -7.83 5.03 1.03
CA PRO A 19 -9.07 5.79 1.06
C PRO A 19 -8.85 7.21 0.51
N PRO A 20 -9.85 7.83 -0.16
CA PRO A 20 -9.71 9.18 -0.72
C PRO A 20 -9.27 10.24 0.30
N SER A 21 -9.68 10.10 1.56
CA SER A 21 -9.32 11.00 2.66
C SER A 21 -7.83 10.96 3.03
N GLU A 22 -7.12 9.88 2.69
CA GLU A 22 -5.69 9.69 2.98
C GLU A 22 -4.83 9.78 1.71
N ALA A 23 -5.44 10.03 0.55
CA ALA A 23 -4.72 10.19 -0.70
C ALA A 23 -3.88 11.49 -0.66
N LEU A 24 -2.59 11.37 -0.98
CA LEU A 24 -1.72 12.54 -1.13
C LEU A 24 -2.13 13.36 -2.33
N ASN A 25 -1.98 14.67 -2.20
CA ASN A 25 -2.14 15.64 -3.28
C ASN A 25 -0.83 16.42 -3.50
N LEU A 26 -0.80 17.23 -4.56
CA LEU A 26 0.37 18.05 -4.90
C LEU A 26 0.74 19.04 -3.80
N ASN A 27 -0.25 19.50 -3.04
CA ASN A 27 -0.10 20.51 -2.00
C ASN A 27 0.11 19.90 -0.60
N SER A 28 0.14 18.57 -0.47
CA SER A 28 0.38 17.92 0.82
C SER A 28 1.70 18.40 1.42
N SER A 29 1.71 18.63 2.71
CA SER A 29 2.90 18.99 3.48
C SER A 29 3.89 17.82 3.56
N SER A 30 5.13 18.13 3.93
CA SER A 30 6.16 17.12 4.19
C SER A 30 5.75 16.13 5.28
N GLU A 31 4.99 16.60 6.28
CA GLU A 31 4.54 15.75 7.38
C GLU A 31 3.46 14.76 6.94
N GLU A 32 2.49 15.20 6.13
CA GLU A 32 1.48 14.32 5.53
C GLU A 32 2.12 13.27 4.62
N ARG A 33 3.09 13.67 3.80
CA ARG A 33 3.86 12.73 2.96
C ARG A 33 4.61 11.70 3.78
N ARG A 34 5.25 12.10 4.88
CA ARG A 34 5.96 11.19 5.79
C ARG A 34 5.00 10.17 6.42
N ARG A 35 3.84 10.62 6.91
CA ARG A 35 2.81 9.73 7.47
C ARG A 35 2.33 8.73 6.41
N PHE A 36 2.02 9.21 5.21
CA PHE A 36 1.57 8.36 4.11
C PHE A 36 2.61 7.30 3.73
N ILE A 37 3.89 7.67 3.60
CA ILE A 37 4.99 6.75 3.28
C ILE A 37 5.14 5.68 4.38
N THR A 38 5.04 6.08 5.65
CA THR A 38 5.10 5.16 6.79
C THR A 38 3.95 4.16 6.74
N ALA A 39 2.72 4.63 6.57
CA ALA A 39 1.55 3.78 6.44
C ALA A 39 1.64 2.82 5.24
N LYS A 40 2.14 3.32 4.10
CA LYS A 40 2.26 2.52 2.86
C LYS A 40 3.27 1.39 2.98
N TYR A 41 4.47 1.65 3.48
CA TYR A 41 5.57 0.69 3.39
C TYR A 41 5.99 0.06 4.72
N ARG A 42 5.89 0.80 5.84
CA ARG A 42 6.26 0.27 7.16
C ARG A 42 5.13 -0.52 7.77
N GLU A 43 3.91 0.03 7.72
CA GLU A 43 2.72 -0.61 8.29
C GLU A 43 2.02 -1.52 7.27
N GLY A 44 2.23 -1.29 5.98
CA GLY A 44 1.54 -2.01 4.91
C GLY A 44 0.03 -1.77 4.92
N LYS A 45 -0.44 -0.64 5.46
CA LYS A 45 -1.84 -0.32 5.73
C LYS A 45 -2.74 -0.46 4.50
N TYR A 46 -2.24 -0.03 3.34
CA TYR A 46 -3.02 0.01 2.09
C TYR A 46 -2.78 -1.19 1.18
N ARG A 47 -2.01 -2.18 1.65
CA ARG A 47 -1.64 -3.32 0.81
C ARG A 47 -2.87 -4.12 0.42
N ARG A 48 -2.81 -4.76 -0.75
CA ARG A 48 -3.81 -5.75 -1.13
C ARG A 48 -3.75 -6.94 -0.18
N TYR A 49 -4.87 -7.28 0.44
CA TYR A 49 -4.97 -8.47 1.28
C TYR A 49 -5.15 -9.72 0.42
N HIS A 50 -4.57 -10.83 0.85
CA HIS A 50 -4.89 -12.13 0.29
C HIS A 50 -6.37 -12.45 0.60
N PRO A 51 -7.13 -13.10 -0.30
CA PRO A 51 -8.52 -13.49 -0.01
C PRO A 51 -8.70 -14.30 1.27
N LEU A 52 -7.66 -15.07 1.65
CA LEU A 52 -7.62 -15.89 2.86
C LEU A 52 -6.92 -15.19 4.04
N PHE A 53 -6.72 -13.88 3.98
CA PHE A 53 -6.10 -13.14 5.08
C PHE A 53 -6.90 -13.35 6.38
N GLY A 54 -6.21 -13.76 7.45
CA GLY A 54 -6.83 -14.17 8.71
C GLY A 54 -7.14 -15.67 8.82
N ASN A 55 -7.03 -16.44 7.74
CA ASN A 55 -7.17 -17.90 7.76
C ASN A 55 -5.83 -18.58 7.43
N GLN A 56 -4.94 -18.65 8.44
CA GLN A 56 -3.59 -19.17 8.29
C GLN A 56 -3.54 -20.64 7.85
N ARG A 57 -4.56 -21.44 8.19
CA ARG A 57 -4.61 -22.86 7.80
C ARG A 57 -4.76 -23.02 6.29
N GLU A 58 -5.68 -22.27 5.68
CA GLU A 58 -5.89 -22.28 4.23
C GLU A 58 -4.74 -21.64 3.45
N LEU A 59 -3.97 -20.74 4.09
CA LEU A 59 -2.77 -20.13 3.49
C LEU A 59 -1.54 -21.06 3.45
N ASN A 60 -1.51 -22.10 4.29
CA ASN A 60 -0.35 -22.99 4.45
C ASN A 60 -0.50 -24.35 3.72
N ASN A 61 -1.66 -24.61 3.11
CA ASN A 61 -1.89 -25.77 2.24
C ASN A 61 -1.39 -25.51 0.83
#